data_AF-S8B9Z5-F1
#
_entry.id   AF-S8B9Z5-F1
#
_cell.length_a   1.000
_cell.length_b   1.000
_cell.length_c   1.000
_cell.angle_alpha   90.00
_cell.angle_beta   90.00
_cell.angle_gamma   90.00
#
_symmetry.space_group_name_H-M   'P 1'
#
loop_
_entity.id
_entity.type
_entity.pdbx_description
1 polymer ?
#
loop_
_entity_poly.entity_id
_entity_poly.type
_entity_poly.pdbx_seq_one_letter_code
_entity_poly.pdbx_strand_id
1 'polypeptide(L)'
;MPAQPVFRAPLGPEVSQLQRPGVLEAVNPHPDTGYAHGPVENPNPDWWPSAYLSLSLADRARYQIKAKDIADDIRAGRGPPNPRLKLNKQNWGICPVVVGPNNEMCRAWFEFQPALRRHLRQFHHGCFENPTPRGRTAIEKITGKNALYKLVLTGEWRLLNFSDEPGQGPSTNYMGLIATRCEEVAQRNPEFATRWGTVFHRGSIPEATPASQGRARTRGAEVPVTGIPMPQFTTPQAGTDTVQTPSAATAIPPSISHDSILAQEGPLQNTNTDGQNTNTNSQANTSSQASNTNTQATNNDA
;
A
#
# COMPACT_ATOMS: atom_id res chain seq x y z
N MET A 1 -39.66 14.92 5.39
CA MET A 1 -38.22 14.70 5.66
C MET A 1 -37.73 13.63 4.70
N PRO A 2 -36.93 13.95 3.67
CA PRO A 2 -36.36 12.92 2.80
C PRO A 2 -35.42 12.03 3.62
N ALA A 3 -35.56 10.71 3.47
CA ALA A 3 -34.67 9.75 4.13
C ALA A 3 -33.23 10.02 3.69
N GLN A 4 -32.34 10.19 4.67
CA GLN A 4 -30.90 10.29 4.43
C GLN A 4 -30.45 9.04 3.64
N PRO A 5 -29.66 9.19 2.57
CA PRO A 5 -29.14 8.05 1.83
C PRO A 5 -28.31 7.19 2.79
N VAL A 6 -28.78 5.97 3.02
CA VAL A 6 -28.01 4.97 3.78
C VAL A 6 -26.73 4.73 3.01
N PHE A 7 -25.62 5.22 3.55
CA PHE A 7 -24.28 4.94 3.02
C PHE A 7 -24.05 3.44 3.18
N ARG A 8 -24.40 2.65 2.16
CA ARG A 8 -24.04 1.24 2.14
C ARG A 8 -22.53 1.18 2.12
N ALA A 9 -21.94 0.60 3.17
CA ALA A 9 -20.52 0.27 3.17
C ALA A 9 -20.18 -0.43 1.85
N PRO A 10 -19.01 -0.14 1.24
CA PRO A 10 -18.61 -0.79 0.00
C PRO A 10 -18.70 -2.30 0.21
N LEU A 11 -19.55 -2.95 -0.59
CA LEU A 11 -19.77 -4.39 -0.53
C LEU A 11 -18.38 -5.07 -0.66
N GLY A 12 -18.05 -5.94 0.29
CA GLY A 12 -16.84 -6.76 0.24
C GLY A 12 -16.80 -7.64 -1.02
N PRO A 13 -15.73 -8.42 -1.22
CA PRO A 13 -15.58 -9.22 -2.44
C PRO A 13 -16.75 -10.21 -2.67
N GLU A 14 -17.11 -10.43 -3.92
CA GLU A 14 -18.05 -11.51 -4.24
C GLU A 14 -17.37 -12.89 -4.10
N VAL A 15 -18.16 -13.95 -3.89
CA VAL A 15 -17.66 -15.35 -3.88
C VAL A 15 -16.86 -15.64 -5.14
N SER A 16 -17.41 -15.23 -6.29
CA SER A 16 -16.80 -15.35 -7.61
C SER A 16 -15.47 -14.60 -7.76
N GLN A 17 -15.18 -13.63 -6.88
CA GLN A 17 -13.91 -12.93 -6.82
C GLN A 17 -12.89 -13.67 -5.97
N LEU A 18 -13.32 -14.25 -4.85
CA LEU A 18 -12.46 -15.01 -3.94
C LEU A 18 -11.98 -16.35 -4.55
N GLN A 19 -12.80 -16.96 -5.41
CA GLN A 19 -12.52 -18.28 -6.01
C GLN A 19 -11.78 -18.22 -7.36
N ARG A 20 -11.38 -17.03 -7.84
CA ARG A 20 -10.68 -16.92 -9.12
C ARG A 20 -9.30 -17.59 -9.03
N PRO A 21 -8.85 -18.34 -10.05
CA PRO A 21 -7.51 -18.93 -10.06
C PRO A 21 -6.40 -17.90 -9.76
N GLY A 22 -6.52 -16.70 -10.34
CA GLY A 22 -5.56 -15.61 -10.14
C GLY A 22 -5.47 -15.06 -8.70
N VAL A 23 -6.37 -15.42 -7.78
CA VAL A 23 -6.20 -15.14 -6.35
C VAL A 23 -5.18 -16.08 -5.74
N LEU A 24 -5.27 -17.38 -6.02
CA LEU A 24 -4.37 -18.38 -5.45
C LEU A 24 -2.95 -18.27 -6.00
N GLU A 25 -2.85 -17.88 -7.27
CA GLU A 25 -1.60 -17.63 -7.97
C GLU A 25 -1.02 -16.24 -7.67
N ALA A 26 -1.70 -15.41 -6.89
CA ALA A 26 -1.22 -14.07 -6.57
C ALA A 26 0.13 -14.14 -5.86
N VAL A 27 1.08 -13.35 -6.36
CA VAL A 27 2.42 -13.16 -5.79
C VAL A 27 2.51 -11.81 -5.08
N ASN A 28 3.21 -11.79 -3.95
CA ASN A 28 3.54 -10.57 -3.22
C ASN A 28 5.01 -10.63 -2.77
N PRO A 29 5.88 -9.74 -3.24
CA PRO A 29 5.60 -8.63 -4.16
C PRO A 29 5.26 -9.11 -5.58
N HIS A 30 4.43 -8.35 -6.28
CA HIS A 30 4.25 -8.54 -7.72
C HIS A 30 5.42 -7.90 -8.47
N PRO A 31 6.00 -8.53 -9.51
CA PRO A 31 7.19 -8.02 -10.21
C PRO A 31 7.00 -6.59 -10.74
N ASP A 32 5.84 -6.29 -11.32
CA ASP A 32 5.60 -4.97 -11.92
C ASP A 32 5.08 -3.91 -10.94
N THR A 33 4.21 -4.33 -10.00
CA THR A 33 3.43 -3.40 -9.18
C THR A 33 3.90 -3.34 -7.72
N GLY A 34 4.81 -4.21 -7.31
CA GLY A 34 5.39 -4.24 -5.97
C GLY A 34 4.48 -4.86 -4.89
N TYR A 35 4.73 -4.48 -3.65
CA TYR A 35 4.09 -5.00 -2.44
C TYR A 35 2.67 -4.47 -2.26
N ALA A 36 1.69 -5.35 -2.11
CA ALA A 36 0.32 -5.01 -1.70
C ALA A 36 0.13 -5.07 -0.18
N HIS A 37 0.95 -5.86 0.51
CA HIS A 37 0.98 -6.01 1.97
C HIS A 37 2.39 -6.37 2.45
N GLY A 38 2.58 -6.36 3.77
CA GLY A 38 3.81 -6.76 4.43
C GLY A 38 3.80 -8.20 4.99
N PRO A 39 4.83 -8.57 5.77
CA PRO A 39 5.91 -7.70 6.25
C PRO A 39 6.89 -7.27 5.13
N VAL A 40 7.49 -6.09 5.28
CA VAL A 40 8.51 -5.55 4.38
C VAL A 40 9.69 -5.04 5.18
N GLU A 41 10.87 -5.60 4.95
CA GLU A 41 12.12 -5.08 5.52
C GLU A 41 12.51 -3.79 4.80
N ASN A 42 12.94 -2.78 5.56
CA ASN A 42 13.47 -1.55 4.97
C ASN A 42 14.91 -1.81 4.49
N PRO A 43 15.19 -1.81 3.17
CA PRO A 43 16.55 -2.02 2.68
C PRO A 43 17.51 -0.87 3.03
N ASN A 44 16.99 0.26 3.52
CA ASN A 44 17.77 1.46 3.85
C ASN A 44 17.28 2.06 5.19
N PRO A 45 17.50 1.39 6.34
CA PRO A 45 17.04 1.87 7.64
C PRO A 45 17.74 3.15 8.09
N ASP A 46 19.02 3.33 7.73
CA ASP A 46 19.87 4.41 8.20
C ASP A 46 20.04 5.57 7.20
N TRP A 47 19.54 5.43 5.98
CA TRP A 47 19.62 6.51 4.99
C TRP A 47 18.62 7.59 5.34
N TRP A 48 18.95 8.88 5.27
CA TRP A 48 18.04 10.03 5.44
C TRP A 48 18.27 11.09 4.36
N PRO A 49 17.24 11.84 3.92
CA PRO A 49 17.44 12.94 2.97
C PRO A 49 18.34 14.04 3.54
N SER A 50 19.23 14.57 2.71
CA SER A 50 20.19 15.63 3.03
C SER A 50 19.49 16.88 3.55
N ALA A 51 18.33 17.25 2.97
CA ALA A 51 17.52 18.38 3.44
C ALA A 51 17.02 18.21 4.89
N TYR A 52 16.81 16.98 5.35
CA TYR A 52 16.48 16.70 6.74
C TYR A 52 17.74 16.74 7.62
N LEU A 53 18.84 16.16 7.13
CA LEU A 53 20.11 16.12 7.87
C LEU A 53 20.75 17.51 8.03
N SER A 54 20.53 18.44 7.12
CA SER A 54 21.03 19.82 7.22
C SER A 54 20.33 20.67 8.29
N LEU A 55 19.21 20.19 8.85
CA LEU A 55 18.45 20.92 9.85
C LEU A 55 19.02 20.69 11.26
N SER A 56 18.81 21.69 12.12
CA SER A 56 19.01 21.55 13.56
C SER A 56 18.12 20.45 14.14
N LEU A 57 18.49 19.87 15.29
CA LEU A 57 17.66 18.84 15.95
C LEU A 57 16.24 19.34 16.25
N ALA A 58 16.08 20.61 16.66
CA ALA A 58 14.78 21.21 16.94
C ALA A 58 13.92 21.38 15.67
N ASP A 59 14.55 21.66 14.52
CA ASP A 59 13.84 21.82 13.26
C ASP A 59 13.47 20.49 12.62
N ARG A 60 14.31 19.46 12.78
CA ARG A 60 14.02 18.09 12.33
C ARG A 60 12.70 17.56 12.87
N ALA A 61 12.40 17.81 14.15
CA ALA A 61 11.14 17.38 14.77
C ALA A 61 9.88 17.97 14.10
N ARG A 62 10.01 19.11 13.42
CA ARG A 62 8.90 19.83 12.74
C ARG A 62 8.92 19.65 11.23
N TYR A 63 10.02 19.11 10.69
CA TYR A 63 10.21 19.00 9.26
C TYR A 63 9.43 17.83 8.67
N GLN A 64 8.64 18.12 7.63
CA GLN A 64 7.94 17.11 6.86
C GLN A 64 8.73 16.76 5.60
N ILE A 65 9.24 15.53 5.53
CA ILE A 65 10.00 15.04 4.39
C ILE A 65 9.08 15.01 3.15
N LYS A 66 9.46 15.80 2.14
CA LYS A 66 8.73 15.91 0.87
C LYS A 66 9.25 14.86 -0.11
N ALA A 67 8.39 14.47 -1.05
CA ALA A 67 8.80 13.62 -2.16
C ALA A 67 9.94 14.26 -2.99
N LYS A 68 9.95 15.60 -3.05
CA LYS A 68 11.00 16.39 -3.71
C LYS A 68 12.36 16.21 -3.04
N ASP A 69 12.44 16.23 -1.71
CA ASP A 69 13.71 16.10 -0.98
C ASP A 69 14.42 14.79 -1.33
N ILE A 70 13.66 13.69 -1.35
CA ILE A 70 14.14 12.36 -1.74
C ILE A 70 14.56 12.34 -3.22
N ALA A 71 13.76 12.94 -4.10
CA ALA A 71 14.04 12.97 -5.53
C ALA A 71 15.28 13.80 -5.88
N ASP A 72 15.49 14.93 -5.19
CA ASP A 72 16.64 15.80 -5.39
C ASP A 72 17.93 15.12 -4.92
N ASP A 73 17.90 14.37 -3.82
CA ASP A 73 19.05 13.58 -3.37
C ASP A 73 19.39 12.45 -4.33
N ILE A 74 18.38 11.73 -4.85
CA ILE A 74 18.61 10.69 -5.87
C ILE A 74 19.24 11.31 -7.13
N ARG A 75 18.72 12.45 -7.62
CA ARG A 75 19.26 13.14 -8.80
C ARG A 75 20.71 13.59 -8.58
N ALA A 76 21.05 13.95 -7.35
CA ALA A 76 22.39 14.40 -6.99
C ALA A 76 23.35 13.27 -6.60
N GLY A 77 22.97 11.99 -6.80
CA GLY A 77 23.82 10.85 -6.45
C GLY A 77 23.94 10.57 -4.95
N ARG A 78 23.09 11.18 -4.11
CA ARG A 78 23.01 10.97 -2.65
C ARG A 78 21.79 10.14 -2.24
N GLY A 79 21.25 9.37 -3.20
CA GLY A 79 20.13 8.47 -2.94
C GLY A 79 20.49 7.36 -1.94
N PRO A 80 19.49 6.57 -1.49
CA PRO A 80 19.73 5.42 -0.63
C PRO A 80 20.69 4.41 -1.31
N PRO A 81 21.54 3.73 -0.52
CA PRO A 81 22.55 2.81 -1.06
C PRO A 81 21.95 1.57 -1.73
N ASN A 82 20.82 1.07 -1.23
CA ASN A 82 20.12 -0.09 -1.79
C ASN A 82 18.88 0.35 -2.60
N PRO A 83 18.52 -0.41 -3.65
CA PRO A 83 17.29 -0.17 -4.39
C PRO A 83 16.07 -0.11 -3.48
N ARG A 84 15.23 0.90 -3.69
CA ARG A 84 13.98 1.04 -2.95
C ARG A 84 12.93 0.09 -3.50
N LEU A 85 11.97 -0.26 -2.66
CA LEU A 85 10.91 -1.20 -2.99
C LEU A 85 9.73 -0.49 -3.65
N LYS A 86 8.97 -1.20 -4.48
CA LYS A 86 7.71 -0.70 -5.04
C LYS A 86 6.55 -1.02 -4.11
N LEU A 87 5.69 -0.05 -3.87
CA LEU A 87 4.43 -0.24 -3.17
C LEU A 87 3.28 -0.24 -4.18
N ASN A 88 2.49 -1.31 -4.21
CA ASN A 88 1.28 -1.37 -5.00
C ASN A 88 0.29 -0.32 -4.48
N LYS A 89 -0.23 0.51 -5.38
CA LYS A 89 -1.21 1.55 -5.04
C LYS A 89 -2.56 0.97 -4.58
N GLN A 90 -2.83 -0.29 -4.89
CA GLN A 90 -3.89 -1.10 -4.30
C GLN A 90 -3.29 -1.95 -3.17
N ASN A 91 -3.11 -1.32 -2.00
CA ASN A 91 -2.66 -1.98 -0.78
C ASN A 91 -3.76 -1.90 0.30
N TRP A 92 -3.54 -2.59 1.42
CA TRP A 92 -4.46 -2.65 2.57
C TRP A 92 -4.56 -1.38 3.44
N GLY A 93 -3.77 -0.33 3.17
CA GLY A 93 -3.77 0.89 3.97
C GLY A 93 -3.03 0.80 5.32
N ILE A 94 -2.34 -0.32 5.61
CA ILE A 94 -1.49 -0.47 6.80
C ILE A 94 -0.03 -0.29 6.39
N CYS A 95 0.79 0.37 7.21
CA CYS A 95 2.22 0.46 6.98
C CYS A 95 2.85 -0.95 7.02
N PRO A 96 3.43 -1.43 5.90
CA PRO A 96 3.90 -2.81 5.83
C PRO A 96 5.33 -2.99 6.40
N VAL A 97 5.98 -1.91 6.85
CA VAL A 97 7.41 -1.91 7.19
C VAL A 97 7.65 -2.56 8.55
N VAL A 98 8.61 -3.48 8.60
CA VAL A 98 9.15 -4.06 9.83
C VAL A 98 10.00 -3.01 10.54
N VAL A 99 9.72 -2.77 11.82
CA VAL A 99 10.36 -1.74 12.66
C VAL A 99 11.04 -2.32 13.91
N GLY A 100 10.74 -3.56 14.26
CA GLY A 100 11.26 -4.20 15.48
C GLY A 100 11.64 -5.65 15.26
N PRO A 101 12.12 -6.33 16.32
CA PRO A 101 12.47 -7.74 16.27
C PRO A 101 11.25 -8.62 15.96
N ASN A 102 11.49 -9.87 15.54
CA ASN A 102 10.43 -10.86 15.29
C ASN A 102 9.35 -10.38 14.28
N ASN A 103 9.78 -9.68 13.22
CA ASN A 103 8.89 -9.14 12.18
C ASN A 103 7.81 -8.19 12.72
N GLU A 104 8.09 -7.46 13.79
CA GLU A 104 7.19 -6.45 14.32
C GLU A 104 7.02 -5.31 13.31
N MET A 105 5.79 -5.09 12.87
CA MET A 105 5.44 -4.10 11.85
C MET A 105 4.97 -2.78 12.48
N CYS A 106 5.23 -1.67 11.80
CA CYS A 106 4.90 -0.30 12.23
C CYS A 106 3.42 -0.06 12.59
N ARG A 107 2.51 -0.90 12.07
CA ARG A 107 1.05 -0.90 12.37
C ARG A 107 0.27 0.34 11.96
N ALA A 108 0.90 1.47 11.64
CA ALA A 108 0.20 2.70 11.32
C ALA A 108 -0.82 2.46 10.19
N TRP A 109 -2.10 2.71 10.50
CA TRP A 109 -3.21 2.51 9.58
C TRP A 109 -3.67 3.84 8.99
N PHE A 110 -4.10 3.80 7.74
CA PHE A 110 -4.50 4.97 6.98
C PHE A 110 -5.75 4.66 6.16
N GLU A 111 -6.77 5.50 6.33
CA GLU A 111 -7.96 5.48 5.50
C GLU A 111 -7.64 5.84 4.04
N PHE A 112 -6.66 6.74 3.84
CA PHE A 112 -6.34 7.29 2.52
C PHE A 112 -4.87 7.07 2.12
N GLN A 113 -4.66 6.70 0.86
CA GLN A 113 -3.33 6.49 0.28
C GLN A 113 -2.37 7.69 0.43
N PRO A 114 -2.78 8.96 0.28
CA PRO A 114 -1.90 10.10 0.52
C PRO A 114 -1.32 10.15 1.95
N ALA A 115 -2.09 9.71 2.95
CA ALA A 115 -1.64 9.68 4.34
C ALA A 115 -0.60 8.56 4.57
N LEU A 116 -0.87 7.35 4.07
CA LEU A 116 0.11 6.25 4.06
C LEU A 116 1.42 6.68 3.38
N ARG A 117 1.35 7.28 2.18
CA ARG A 117 2.55 7.76 1.48
C ARG A 117 3.32 8.82 2.26
N ARG A 118 2.62 9.70 2.99
CA ARG A 118 3.27 10.71 3.84
C ARG A 118 4.00 10.04 5.00
N HIS A 119 3.34 9.09 5.66
CA HIS A 119 3.94 8.33 6.74
C HIS A 119 5.18 7.56 6.26
N LEU A 120 5.10 6.83 5.14
CA LEU A 120 6.25 6.13 4.57
C LEU A 120 7.42 7.08 4.29
N ARG A 121 7.17 8.29 3.77
CA ARG A 121 8.26 9.28 3.60
C ARG A 121 8.80 9.85 4.90
N GLN A 122 8.02 9.89 5.98
CA GLN A 122 8.44 10.52 7.22
C GLN A 122 9.20 9.54 8.12
N PHE A 123 8.80 8.27 8.12
CA PHE A 123 9.29 7.27 9.05
C PHE A 123 10.06 6.13 8.36
N HIS A 124 9.91 5.98 7.04
CA HIS A 124 10.50 4.89 6.25
C HIS A 124 11.02 5.39 4.88
N HIS A 125 11.65 6.58 4.85
CA HIS A 125 12.02 7.33 3.64
C HIS A 125 12.95 6.57 2.69
N GLY A 126 13.77 5.65 3.20
CA GLY A 126 14.63 4.78 2.40
C GLY A 126 13.95 3.50 1.88
N CYS A 127 12.73 3.19 2.33
CA CYS A 127 12.11 1.89 2.08
C CYS A 127 11.46 1.81 0.70
N PHE A 128 10.55 2.74 0.38
CA PHE A 128 9.75 2.68 -0.84
C PHE A 128 10.09 3.76 -1.85
N GLU A 129 9.95 3.42 -3.13
CA GLU A 129 9.84 4.39 -4.20
C GLU A 129 8.64 5.33 -3.96
N ASN A 130 8.81 6.62 -4.24
CA ASN A 130 7.72 7.59 -4.14
C ASN A 130 6.65 7.23 -5.20
N PRO A 131 5.43 6.83 -4.80
CA PRO A 131 4.42 6.46 -5.78
C PRO A 131 4.05 7.64 -6.66
N THR A 132 3.92 7.39 -7.96
CA THR A 132 3.52 8.44 -8.92
C THR A 132 2.11 8.96 -8.60
N PRO A 133 1.82 10.25 -8.85
CA PRO A 133 0.48 10.83 -8.62
C PRO A 133 -0.59 10.27 -9.56
N ARG A 134 -0.18 9.56 -10.62
CA ARG A 134 -1.09 8.87 -11.54
C ARG A 134 -2.04 7.94 -10.77
N GLY A 135 -3.29 7.87 -11.21
CA GLY A 135 -4.26 6.91 -10.70
C GLY A 135 -3.81 5.45 -10.80
N ARG A 136 -4.48 4.57 -10.06
CA ARG A 136 -4.28 3.12 -10.11
C ARG A 136 -4.64 2.59 -11.51
N THR A 137 -3.71 1.91 -12.15
CA THR A 137 -3.92 1.13 -13.36
C THR A 137 -4.79 -0.10 -13.08
N ALA A 138 -5.33 -0.73 -14.14
CA ALA A 138 -6.13 -1.96 -13.99
C ALA A 138 -5.30 -3.11 -13.40
N ILE A 139 -4.05 -3.27 -13.85
CA ILE A 139 -3.14 -4.30 -13.34
C ILE A 139 -2.83 -4.11 -11.86
N GLU A 140 -2.54 -2.90 -11.40
CA GLU A 140 -2.35 -2.60 -9.96
C GLU A 140 -3.59 -2.98 -9.15
N LYS A 141 -4.79 -2.62 -9.63
CA LYS A 141 -6.05 -2.95 -8.94
C LYS A 141 -6.25 -4.47 -8.82
N ILE A 142 -6.02 -5.22 -9.90
CA ILE A 142 -6.26 -6.67 -9.94
C ILE A 142 -5.23 -7.39 -9.07
N THR A 143 -3.94 -7.16 -9.31
CA THR A 143 -2.84 -7.81 -8.60
C THR A 143 -2.88 -7.50 -7.10
N GLY A 144 -3.11 -6.23 -6.73
CA GLY A 144 -3.20 -5.81 -5.34
C GLY A 144 -4.40 -6.44 -4.62
N LYS A 145 -5.59 -6.47 -5.26
CA LYS A 145 -6.75 -7.15 -4.68
C LYS A 145 -6.54 -8.64 -4.50
N ASN A 146 -6.00 -9.31 -5.53
CA ASN A 146 -5.76 -10.75 -5.49
C ASN A 146 -4.77 -11.13 -4.38
N ALA A 147 -3.69 -10.35 -4.22
CA ALA A 147 -2.73 -10.55 -3.13
C ALA A 147 -3.40 -10.40 -1.75
N LEU A 148 -4.24 -9.37 -1.56
CA LEU A 148 -4.94 -9.16 -0.31
C LEU A 148 -6.00 -10.23 -0.02
N TYR A 149 -6.73 -10.69 -1.04
CA TYR A 149 -7.68 -11.80 -0.89
C TYR A 149 -6.96 -13.09 -0.51
N LYS A 150 -5.85 -13.40 -1.17
CA LYS A 150 -5.01 -14.55 -0.83
C LYS A 150 -4.53 -14.49 0.61
N LEU A 151 -4.00 -13.35 1.04
CA LEU A 151 -3.51 -13.14 2.40
C LEU A 151 -4.59 -13.41 3.47
N VAL A 152 -5.85 -13.04 3.18
CA VAL A 152 -6.98 -13.36 4.08
C VAL A 152 -7.35 -14.84 4.02
N LEU A 153 -7.48 -15.40 2.81
CA LEU A 153 -7.89 -16.77 2.59
C LEU A 153 -6.92 -17.79 3.18
N THR A 154 -5.60 -17.57 3.03
CA THR A 154 -4.57 -18.46 3.60
C THR A 154 -4.37 -18.24 5.10
N GLY A 155 -5.00 -17.21 5.68
CA GLY A 155 -4.90 -16.89 7.09
C GLY A 155 -3.59 -16.24 7.50
N GLU A 156 -2.65 -16.01 6.57
CA GLU A 156 -1.37 -15.34 6.80
C GLU A 156 -1.56 -13.96 7.42
N TRP A 157 -2.63 -13.24 7.04
CA TRP A 157 -2.91 -11.95 7.63
C TRP A 157 -3.14 -12.01 9.13
N ARG A 158 -3.38 -13.17 9.75
CA ARG A 158 -3.54 -13.35 11.20
C ARG A 158 -2.22 -13.55 11.92
N LEU A 159 -1.17 -13.91 11.19
CA LEU A 159 0.15 -14.24 11.73
C LEU A 159 1.08 -13.03 11.79
N LEU A 160 0.71 -11.90 11.16
CA LEU A 160 1.54 -10.70 11.16
C LEU A 160 1.65 -10.10 12.56
N ASN A 161 2.86 -9.74 12.95
CA ASN A 161 3.13 -9.18 14.26
C ASN A 161 3.04 -7.66 14.19
N PHE A 162 2.02 -7.06 14.80
CA PHE A 162 1.88 -5.62 14.88
C PHE A 162 2.21 -5.17 16.31
N SER A 163 3.03 -4.13 16.45
CA SER A 163 3.64 -3.68 17.72
C SER A 163 2.72 -3.51 18.92
N ASP A 164 1.42 -3.27 18.70
CA ASP A 164 0.49 -2.81 19.71
C ASP A 164 -0.85 -3.60 19.76
N GLU A 165 -0.89 -4.88 19.36
CA GLU A 165 -2.16 -5.63 19.33
C GLU A 165 -2.74 -5.99 20.72
N PRO A 166 -4.06 -5.76 20.91
CA PRO A 166 -4.96 -6.89 20.70
C PRO A 166 -6.20 -6.58 19.85
N GLY A 167 -6.36 -7.31 18.74
CA GLY A 167 -7.63 -8.00 18.50
C GLY A 167 -8.34 -7.75 17.18
N GLN A 168 -8.62 -6.50 16.82
CA GLN A 168 -9.28 -6.17 15.56
C GLN A 168 -8.91 -4.73 15.24
N GLY A 169 -8.13 -4.50 14.16
CA GLY A 169 -8.15 -3.18 13.53
C GLY A 169 -9.61 -2.77 13.25
N PRO A 170 -9.89 -1.49 12.96
CA PRO A 170 -11.27 -1.03 12.77
C PRO A 170 -12.03 -2.03 11.89
N SER A 171 -13.20 -2.50 12.33
CA SER A 171 -13.99 -3.52 11.60
C SER A 171 -14.33 -3.08 10.17
N THR A 172 -14.21 -1.77 9.89
CA THR A 172 -14.38 -1.13 8.60
C THR A 172 -13.11 -1.11 7.74
N ASN A 173 -11.98 -1.59 8.24
CA ASN A 173 -10.76 -1.64 7.45
C ASN A 173 -10.90 -2.69 6.32
N TYR A 174 -10.13 -2.50 5.24
CA TYR A 174 -10.31 -3.30 4.04
C TYR A 174 -10.09 -4.81 4.28
N MET A 175 -9.21 -5.17 5.22
CA MET A 175 -8.95 -6.57 5.60
C MET A 175 -10.11 -7.19 6.37
N GLY A 176 -10.71 -6.44 7.30
CA GLY A 176 -11.91 -6.82 8.03
C GLY A 176 -13.08 -7.05 7.08
N LEU A 177 -13.29 -6.15 6.11
CA LEU A 177 -14.33 -6.34 5.09
C LEU A 177 -14.13 -7.61 4.25
N ILE A 178 -12.88 -7.97 3.91
CA ILE A 178 -12.58 -9.23 3.23
C ILE A 178 -12.85 -10.42 4.17
N ALA A 179 -12.40 -10.34 5.42
CA ALA A 179 -12.59 -11.40 6.42
C ALA A 179 -14.06 -11.66 6.73
N THR A 180 -14.86 -10.63 7.02
CA THR A 180 -16.33 -10.72 7.19
C THR A 180 -16.95 -11.42 6.00
N ARG A 181 -16.52 -11.05 4.79
CA ARG A 181 -17.08 -11.64 3.60
C ARG A 181 -16.69 -13.10 3.42
N CYS A 182 -15.44 -13.48 3.72
CA CYS A 182 -15.03 -14.88 3.72
C CYS A 182 -15.84 -15.72 4.72
N GLU A 183 -16.13 -15.19 5.91
CA GLU A 183 -16.96 -15.87 6.93
C GLU A 183 -18.41 -16.04 6.46
N GLU A 184 -19.03 -14.99 5.89
CA GLU A 184 -20.37 -15.08 5.30
C GLU A 184 -20.45 -16.11 4.17
N VAL A 185 -19.36 -16.29 3.41
CA VAL A 185 -19.29 -17.29 2.34
C VAL A 185 -19.13 -18.68 2.93
N ALA A 186 -18.24 -18.86 3.90
CA ALA A 186 -18.06 -20.14 4.59
C ALA A 186 -19.35 -20.63 5.26
N GLN A 187 -20.16 -19.74 5.83
CA GLN A 187 -21.46 -20.09 6.41
C GLN A 187 -22.45 -20.67 5.39
N ARG A 188 -22.37 -20.26 4.12
CA ARG A 188 -23.33 -20.64 3.06
C ARG A 188 -22.79 -21.69 2.09
N ASN A 189 -21.48 -21.92 2.08
CA ASN A 189 -20.82 -22.84 1.17
C ASN A 189 -19.92 -23.81 1.96
N PRO A 190 -20.41 -25.04 2.24
CA PRO A 190 -19.65 -26.06 2.96
C PRO A 190 -18.32 -26.41 2.30
N GLU A 191 -18.24 -26.48 0.96
CA GLU A 191 -16.98 -26.77 0.26
C GLU A 191 -15.93 -25.66 0.50
N PHE A 192 -16.37 -24.40 0.49
CA PHE A 192 -15.50 -23.26 0.81
C PHE A 192 -15.03 -23.32 2.27
N ALA A 193 -15.95 -23.60 3.21
CA ALA A 193 -15.61 -23.74 4.62
C ALA A 193 -14.65 -24.90 4.89
N THR A 194 -14.84 -26.05 4.23
CA THR A 194 -13.94 -27.19 4.31
C THR A 194 -12.54 -26.84 3.79
N ARG A 195 -12.47 -26.03 2.71
CA ARG A 195 -11.19 -25.66 2.11
C ARG A 195 -10.42 -24.60 2.88
N TRP A 196 -11.10 -23.57 3.39
CA TRP A 196 -10.46 -22.36 3.92
C TRP A 196 -10.72 -22.10 5.41
N GLY A 197 -11.62 -22.86 6.03
CA GLY A 197 -12.09 -22.64 7.39
C GLY A 197 -13.31 -21.71 7.46
N THR A 198 -13.76 -21.47 8.69
CA THR A 198 -14.98 -20.70 9.00
C THR A 198 -14.72 -19.39 9.74
N VAL A 199 -13.51 -19.21 10.28
CA VAL A 199 -13.07 -18.01 10.98
C VAL A 199 -11.99 -17.39 10.11
N PHE A 200 -12.13 -16.10 9.77
CA PHE A 200 -11.14 -15.36 8.99
C PHE A 200 -10.63 -14.14 9.73
N HIS A 201 -11.43 -13.57 10.65
CA HIS A 201 -10.96 -12.53 11.56
C HIS A 201 -9.79 -13.01 12.42
N ARG A 202 -8.91 -12.08 12.80
CA ARG A 202 -7.98 -12.29 13.91
C ARG A 202 -8.79 -12.54 15.18
N GLY A 203 -8.37 -13.53 15.96
CA GLY A 203 -8.90 -13.70 17.30
C GLY A 203 -8.57 -12.48 18.14
N SER A 204 -9.47 -12.09 19.03
CA SER A 204 -9.10 -11.22 20.13
C SER A 204 -7.99 -11.92 20.90
N ILE A 205 -6.79 -11.32 20.94
CA ILE A 205 -5.78 -11.75 21.91
C ILE A 205 -6.45 -11.55 23.27
N PRO A 206 -6.51 -12.57 24.14
CA PRO A 206 -7.04 -12.39 25.48
C PRO A 206 -6.25 -11.23 26.09
N GLU A 207 -6.95 -10.14 26.38
CA GLU A 207 -6.38 -8.99 27.07
C GLU A 207 -5.64 -9.56 28.27
N ALA A 208 -4.31 -9.36 28.32
CA ALA A 208 -3.50 -9.92 29.39
C ALA A 208 -4.18 -9.51 30.69
N THR A 209 -4.69 -10.48 31.44
CA THR A 209 -5.46 -10.25 32.66
C THR A 209 -4.72 -9.18 33.45
N PRO A 210 -5.33 -8.01 33.71
CA PRO A 210 -4.61 -6.91 34.33
C PRO A 210 -4.00 -7.49 35.60
N ALA A 211 -2.67 -7.50 35.66
CA ALA A 211 -1.95 -7.95 36.83
C ALA A 211 -2.60 -7.23 38.01
N SER A 212 -3.14 -8.02 38.95
CA SER A 212 -3.97 -7.55 40.05
C SER A 212 -3.43 -6.21 40.55
N GLN A 213 -4.30 -5.20 40.64
CA GLN A 213 -3.99 -3.89 41.22
C GLN A 213 -3.46 -4.09 42.65
N GLY A 214 -2.17 -4.36 42.74
CA GLY A 214 -1.43 -4.54 43.96
C GLY A 214 -1.20 -3.17 44.55
N ARG A 215 -2.06 -2.80 45.50
CA ARG A 215 -1.91 -1.71 46.47
C ARG A 215 -1.65 -0.32 45.88
N ALA A 216 -2.62 0.57 46.15
CA ALA A 216 -2.40 2.00 46.23
C ALA A 216 -1.10 2.32 46.98
N ARG A 217 -0.07 2.75 46.24
CA ARG A 217 1.08 3.47 46.78
C ARG A 217 0.78 4.95 46.69
N THR A 218 0.85 5.58 47.85
CA THR A 218 0.72 6.99 48.17
C THR A 218 1.41 7.90 47.14
N ARG A 219 0.71 8.96 46.71
CA ARG A 219 1.25 10.07 45.91
C ARG A 219 2.56 10.58 46.52
N GLY A 220 3.64 10.52 45.74
CA GLY A 220 4.87 11.27 45.95
C GLY A 220 5.26 11.96 44.65
N ALA A 221 5.38 13.29 44.72
CA ALA A 221 6.04 14.27 43.84
C ALA A 221 6.09 14.02 42.31
N GLU A 222 5.55 15.00 41.57
CA GLU A 222 5.74 15.18 40.13
C GLU A 222 7.22 15.24 39.75
N VAL A 223 7.63 14.35 38.85
CA VAL A 223 8.89 14.42 38.11
C VAL A 223 8.55 14.90 36.69
N PRO A 224 9.26 15.90 36.13
CA PRO A 224 8.97 16.42 34.81
C PRO A 224 9.17 15.34 33.74
N VAL A 225 8.21 15.28 32.80
CA VAL A 225 8.20 14.37 31.65
C VAL A 225 9.41 14.63 30.77
N THR A 226 10.42 13.78 30.89
CA THR A 226 11.48 13.60 29.90
C THR A 226 10.91 12.93 28.66
N GLY A 227 11.25 13.48 27.49
CA GLY A 227 10.76 13.06 26.19
C GLY A 227 10.98 11.59 25.87
N ILE A 228 10.13 11.11 24.96
CA ILE A 228 10.24 9.81 24.30
C ILE A 228 11.68 9.69 23.74
N PRO A 229 12.43 8.62 24.07
CA PRO A 229 13.77 8.45 23.54
C PRO A 229 13.70 8.25 22.03
N MET A 230 14.29 9.19 21.29
CA MET A 230 14.69 8.94 19.90
C MET A 230 15.61 7.71 19.85
N PRO A 231 15.54 6.89 18.79
CA PRO A 231 16.54 5.86 18.55
C PRO A 231 17.93 6.52 18.55
N GLN A 232 18.83 6.00 19.37
CA GLN A 232 20.20 6.47 19.47
C GLN A 232 20.93 6.12 18.17
N PHE A 233 21.36 7.16 17.43
CA PHE A 233 22.26 7.01 16.30
C PHE A 233 23.67 6.73 16.83
N THR A 234 24.24 5.57 16.51
CA THR A 234 25.68 5.35 16.58
C THR A 234 26.33 6.07 15.41
N THR A 235 27.06 7.14 15.69
CA THR A 235 27.90 7.83 14.71
C THR A 235 28.97 6.85 14.20
N PRO A 236 29.17 6.66 12.88
CA PRO A 236 30.29 5.89 12.39
C PRO A 236 31.60 6.58 12.77
N GLN A 237 32.43 5.87 13.52
CA GLN A 237 33.77 6.31 13.89
C GLN A 237 34.61 6.36 12.60
N ALA A 238 35.25 7.51 12.34
CA ALA A 238 36.15 7.70 11.20
C ALA A 238 37.38 6.79 11.35
N GLY A 239 37.30 5.59 10.78
CA GLY A 239 38.43 4.69 10.58
C GLY A 239 39.27 5.19 9.42
N THR A 240 40.52 5.51 9.70
CA THR A 240 41.56 5.80 8.72
C THR A 240 42.10 4.48 8.18
N ASP A 241 41.46 3.93 7.15
CA ASP A 241 41.98 2.73 6.50
C ASP A 241 42.92 3.08 5.36
N THR A 242 44.12 2.51 5.52
CA THR A 242 45.29 2.64 4.67
C THR A 242 45.06 1.84 3.38
N VAL A 243 45.41 2.46 2.25
CA VAL A 243 45.36 1.86 0.91
C VAL A 243 46.22 0.60 0.86
N GLN A 244 45.59 -0.56 0.66
CA GLN A 244 46.25 -1.77 0.16
C GLN A 244 45.74 -2.08 -1.24
N THR A 245 46.66 -2.04 -2.19
CA THR A 245 46.48 -2.43 -3.60
C THR A 245 46.48 -3.96 -3.71
N PRO A 246 45.51 -4.61 -4.37
CA PRO A 246 45.68 -5.98 -4.82
C PRO A 246 46.16 -6.02 -6.28
N SER A 247 47.18 -6.85 -6.48
CA SER A 247 47.83 -7.16 -7.74
C SER A 247 47.16 -8.35 -8.45
N ALA A 248 46.94 -8.18 -9.75
CA ALA A 248 46.93 -9.13 -10.87
C ALA A 248 46.26 -10.53 -10.79
N ALA A 249 45.37 -10.71 -11.78
CA ALA A 249 45.22 -11.85 -12.70
C ALA A 249 44.49 -13.12 -12.22
N THR A 250 43.32 -13.37 -12.82
CA THR A 250 42.92 -14.71 -13.31
C THR A 250 42.00 -14.55 -14.52
N ALA A 251 42.21 -15.42 -15.51
CA ALA A 251 41.77 -15.35 -16.89
C ALA A 251 40.25 -15.49 -17.12
N ILE A 252 39.78 -14.82 -18.17
CA ILE A 252 38.46 -14.94 -18.79
C ILE A 252 38.51 -16.06 -19.85
N PRO A 253 37.63 -17.07 -19.82
CA PRO A 253 37.37 -17.91 -21.00
C PRO A 253 36.30 -17.28 -21.92
N PRO A 254 36.34 -17.58 -23.23
CA PRO A 254 35.67 -16.79 -24.25
C PRO A 254 34.17 -17.10 -24.42
N SER A 255 33.51 -16.04 -24.87
CA SER A 255 32.21 -15.93 -25.54
C SER A 255 31.73 -17.19 -26.29
N ILE A 256 30.53 -17.66 -25.96
CA ILE A 256 29.73 -18.53 -26.84
C ILE A 256 28.68 -17.63 -27.51
N SER A 257 28.86 -17.46 -28.81
CA SER A 257 27.90 -16.89 -29.75
C SER A 257 26.72 -17.85 -29.96
N HIS A 258 25.49 -17.36 -29.75
CA HIS A 258 24.28 -17.98 -30.28
C HIS A 258 23.58 -16.97 -31.19
N ASP A 259 23.99 -16.97 -32.46
CA ASP A 259 23.15 -16.57 -33.58
C ASP A 259 22.47 -17.82 -34.16
N SER A 260 21.26 -17.61 -34.69
CA SER A 260 20.37 -18.56 -35.39
C SER A 260 19.42 -19.37 -34.50
N ILE A 261 18.20 -18.87 -34.32
CA ILE A 261 16.96 -19.54 -34.81
C ILE A 261 15.95 -18.45 -35.17
N LEU A 262 15.63 -18.35 -36.47
CA LEU A 262 14.59 -17.51 -37.05
C LEU A 262 13.82 -18.40 -38.04
N ALA A 263 12.61 -18.81 -37.68
CA ALA A 263 11.50 -19.18 -38.58
C ALA A 263 10.31 -19.70 -37.73
N GLN A 264 9.21 -18.95 -37.71
CA GLN A 264 7.92 -19.31 -38.34
C GLN A 264 7.01 -20.16 -37.44
N GLU A 265 5.97 -19.55 -36.88
CA GLU A 265 4.52 -19.89 -36.96
C GLU A 265 3.78 -18.62 -36.44
N GLY A 266 3.08 -17.83 -37.25
CA GLY A 266 1.69 -18.05 -37.66
C GLY A 266 0.74 -17.09 -36.89
N PRO A 267 0.04 -16.13 -37.54
CA PRO A 267 -0.83 -15.18 -36.86
C PRO A 267 -2.19 -15.79 -36.51
N LEU A 268 -2.60 -15.67 -35.25
CA LEU A 268 -3.98 -15.96 -34.83
C LEU A 268 -4.91 -14.87 -35.38
N GLN A 269 -5.54 -15.18 -36.50
CA GLN A 269 -6.78 -14.55 -36.94
C GLN A 269 -7.88 -14.91 -35.93
N ASN A 270 -8.50 -13.90 -35.31
CA ASN A 270 -9.79 -14.06 -34.67
C ASN A 270 -10.80 -13.17 -35.40
N THR A 271 -11.40 -13.76 -36.43
CA THR A 271 -12.62 -13.28 -37.08
C THR A 271 -13.80 -13.94 -36.39
N ASN A 272 -14.69 -13.14 -35.80
CA ASN A 272 -16.15 -13.33 -35.82
C ASN A 272 -16.83 -12.13 -35.13
N THR A 273 -17.40 -11.21 -35.92
CA THR A 273 -18.82 -11.10 -36.32
C THR A 273 -19.74 -10.50 -35.26
N ASP A 274 -20.14 -9.27 -35.56
CA ASP A 274 -21.52 -8.75 -35.56
C ASP A 274 -22.55 -9.42 -34.67
N GLY A 275 -22.96 -8.68 -33.64
CA GLY A 275 -24.22 -8.84 -32.93
C GLY A 275 -24.83 -7.46 -32.72
N GLN A 276 -25.47 -6.92 -33.76
CA GLN A 276 -26.40 -5.81 -33.62
C GLN A 276 -27.49 -6.18 -32.60
N ASN A 277 -27.72 -5.32 -31.62
CA ASN A 277 -28.99 -5.32 -30.89
C ASN A 277 -29.53 -3.90 -30.80
N THR A 278 -30.35 -3.57 -31.80
CA THR A 278 -31.24 -2.43 -31.81
C THR A 278 -32.37 -2.69 -30.82
N ASN A 279 -32.52 -1.83 -29.81
CA ASN A 279 -33.79 -1.70 -29.13
C ASN A 279 -34.20 -0.23 -29.04
N THR A 280 -34.92 0.18 -30.07
CA THR A 280 -35.76 1.38 -30.13
C THR A 280 -37.05 1.12 -29.37
N ASN A 281 -37.42 2.01 -28.44
CA ASN A 281 -38.83 2.28 -28.20
C ASN A 281 -39.06 3.75 -27.76
N SER A 282 -39.59 4.53 -28.72
CA SER A 282 -40.72 5.47 -28.63
C SER A 282 -40.80 6.42 -27.42
N GLN A 283 -40.51 7.72 -27.61
CA GLN A 283 -41.47 8.80 -27.92
C GLN A 283 -42.58 9.03 -26.87
N ALA A 284 -42.48 10.17 -26.17
CA ALA A 284 -43.62 11.05 -25.90
C ALA A 284 -43.14 12.51 -25.89
N ASN A 285 -43.88 13.32 -26.63
CA ASN A 285 -43.61 14.67 -27.08
C ASN A 285 -44.70 15.58 -26.48
N THR A 286 -44.34 16.74 -25.91
CA THR A 286 -45.20 17.92 -25.66
C THR A 286 -44.25 19.07 -25.26
N SER A 287 -43.88 20.03 -26.12
CA SER A 287 -44.64 21.16 -26.70
C SER A 287 -45.18 22.19 -25.70
N SER A 288 -44.52 23.36 -25.65
CA SER A 288 -45.11 24.74 -25.57
C SER A 288 -43.94 25.74 -25.41
N GLN A 289 -43.50 26.44 -26.46
CA GLN A 289 -44.00 27.73 -27.00
C GLN A 289 -43.90 28.94 -26.06
N ALA A 290 -43.09 29.93 -26.46
CA ALA A 290 -43.40 31.38 -26.62
C ALA A 290 -42.07 32.17 -26.68
N SER A 291 -41.64 32.63 -27.86
CA SER A 291 -41.82 34.01 -28.39
C SER A 291 -40.93 35.05 -27.67
N ASN A 292 -39.78 35.39 -28.25
CA ASN A 292 -39.55 36.57 -29.11
C ASN A 292 -39.79 37.92 -28.41
N THR A 293 -38.72 38.70 -28.21
CA THR A 293 -38.61 40.05 -28.81
C THR A 293 -37.17 40.56 -28.86
N ASN A 294 -36.91 41.16 -30.01
CA ASN A 294 -35.74 41.85 -30.53
C ASN A 294 -35.62 43.26 -29.90
N THR A 295 -34.41 43.81 -29.72
CA THR A 295 -34.11 45.25 -29.90
C THR A 295 -32.58 45.46 -29.98
N GLN A 296 -32.13 45.91 -31.15
CA GLN A 296 -30.86 46.60 -31.40
C GLN A 296 -30.98 48.09 -31.05
N ALA A 297 -29.89 48.71 -30.58
CA ALA A 297 -29.45 50.10 -30.85
C ALA A 297 -28.11 50.31 -30.11
N THR A 298 -26.95 50.31 -30.78
CA THR A 298 -26.22 51.47 -31.37
C THR A 298 -25.81 52.56 -30.38
N ASN A 299 -24.49 52.82 -30.34
CA ASN A 299 -23.75 54.12 -30.28
C ASN A 299 -22.46 53.91 -29.45
N ASN A 300 -21.30 53.80 -30.08
CA ASN A 300 -20.37 54.87 -30.53
C ASN A 300 -19.59 55.55 -29.40
N ASP A 301 -18.28 55.28 -29.41
CA ASP A 301 -17.11 56.14 -29.21
C ASP A 301 -17.07 57.17 -28.07
N ALA A 302 -16.13 56.94 -27.13
CA ALA A 302 -15.00 57.82 -26.81
C ALA A 302 -13.96 57.05 -25.97
#